data_AF-A0A9W3X6G9-F1
#
_entry.id   AF-A0A9W3X6G9-F1
#
_cell.length_a   1.000
_cell.length_b   1.000
_cell.length_c   1.000
_cell.angle_alpha   90.00
_cell.angle_beta   90.00
_cell.angle_gamma   90.00
#
_symmetry.space_group_name_H-M   'P 1'
#
loop_
_entity.id
_entity.type
_entity.pdbx_description
1 polymer ?
#
loop_
_entity_poly.entity_id
_entity_poly.type
_entity_poly.pdbx_seq_one_letter_code
_entity_poly.pdbx_strand_id
1 'polypeptide(L)'
;MKNISSHEAGNNVEAISGITHTSDNVEVTVTYAPLGKMIPVDPSGKPIPDAPTPQFPNNPSDPSKGNPGNKPEVPGWTPVDPSKTVNPDPSDPGKNVPVPYAQVVAGTVTYIDDTTGKTLSTYDIPKGTVGSKINYSTTETINNYEKQGYVLVSNNYPTDAVYKVSGNDYQVHLVEGVQPITPDTPPTDVPTGTPENAQQVH
;
A
#
# COMPACT_ATOMS: atom_id res chain seq x y z
N MET A 1 -3.17 19.42 29.80
CA MET A 1 -2.18 20.30 30.47
C MET A 1 -2.82 21.68 30.55
N LYS A 2 -2.94 22.27 31.74
CA LYS A 2 -3.49 23.62 31.92
C LYS A 2 -2.33 24.60 31.90
N ASN A 3 -2.13 25.29 30.78
CA ASN A 3 -1.20 26.42 30.70
C ASN A 3 -1.93 27.63 31.29
N ILE A 4 -1.76 27.88 32.59
CA ILE A 4 -2.42 29.00 33.26
C ILE A 4 -1.42 30.15 33.31
N SER A 5 -1.64 31.16 32.47
CA SER A 5 -1.13 32.51 32.74
C SER A 5 -1.80 33.01 34.02
N SER A 6 -1.07 33.68 34.92
CA SER A 6 -1.61 34.21 36.18
C SER A 6 -2.68 35.29 36.00
N HIS A 7 -3.08 35.58 34.76
CA HIS A 7 -4.08 36.55 34.33
C HIS A 7 -5.11 35.92 33.37
N GLU A 8 -5.47 34.64 33.53
CA GLU A 8 -6.45 33.97 32.66
C GLU A 8 -7.90 34.38 32.99
N ALA A 9 -8.62 34.96 32.02
CA ALA A 9 -10.08 35.15 32.05
C ALA A 9 -10.73 34.47 30.84
N GLY A 10 -10.85 33.14 30.89
CA GLY A 10 -11.34 32.36 29.74
C GLY A 10 -10.42 32.53 28.54
N ASN A 11 -10.95 33.01 27.40
CA ASN A 11 -10.15 33.29 26.20
C ASN A 11 -9.44 34.66 26.22
N ASN A 12 -9.61 35.45 27.29
CA ASN A 12 -9.03 36.79 27.43
C ASN A 12 -7.93 36.83 28.50
N VAL A 13 -7.08 37.85 28.42
CA VAL A 13 -6.18 38.23 29.51
C VAL A 13 -6.95 39.14 30.47
N GLU A 14 -6.90 38.86 31.77
CA GLU A 14 -7.46 39.72 32.82
C GLU A 14 -6.82 41.10 32.80
N ALA A 15 -7.62 42.11 33.14
CA ALA A 15 -7.13 43.47 33.29
C ALA A 15 -6.08 43.53 34.40
N ILE A 16 -4.88 43.98 34.06
CA ILE A 16 -3.82 44.20 35.04
C ILE A 16 -4.08 45.56 35.71
N SER A 17 -4.47 45.52 36.98
CA SER A 17 -4.87 46.68 37.77
C SER A 17 -3.77 47.12 38.75
N GLY A 18 -3.81 48.37 39.23
CA GLY A 18 -2.85 48.89 40.23
C GLY A 18 -1.52 49.42 39.66
N ILE A 19 -1.45 49.67 38.35
CA ILE A 19 -0.30 50.33 37.71
C ILE A 19 -0.22 51.81 38.15
N THR A 20 0.98 52.27 38.49
CA THR A 20 1.27 53.65 38.90
C THR A 20 2.44 54.23 38.11
N HIS A 21 2.73 55.53 38.26
CA HIS A 21 3.85 56.19 37.57
C HIS A 21 5.25 55.67 37.98
N THR A 22 5.33 54.84 39.03
CA THR A 22 6.56 54.18 39.49
C THR A 22 6.57 52.68 39.22
N SER A 23 5.58 52.14 38.50
CA SER A 23 5.51 50.71 38.19
C SER A 23 6.55 50.31 37.14
N ASP A 24 7.15 49.14 37.30
CA ASP A 24 8.00 48.50 36.30
C ASP A 24 7.19 48.01 35.09
N ASN A 25 7.90 47.58 34.03
CA ASN A 25 7.28 46.99 32.84
C ASN A 25 6.43 45.76 33.17
N VAL A 26 5.29 45.65 32.50
CA VAL A 26 4.40 44.48 32.60
C VAL A 26 4.51 43.67 31.33
N GLU A 27 4.88 42.39 31.48
CA GLU A 27 4.96 41.44 30.38
C GLU A 27 3.83 40.41 30.50
N VAL A 28 3.09 40.23 29.40
CA VAL A 28 2.03 39.22 29.29
C VAL A 28 2.51 38.13 28.35
N THR A 29 2.58 36.90 28.83
CA THR A 29 2.91 35.73 28.01
C THR A 29 1.66 34.90 27.73
N VAL A 30 1.42 34.60 26.46
CA VAL A 30 0.36 33.68 26.00
C VAL A 30 1.02 32.41 25.48
N THR A 31 0.63 31.26 26.02
CA THR A 31 1.19 29.95 25.63
C THR A 31 0.11 29.08 25.01
N TYR A 32 0.27 28.74 23.73
CA TYR A 32 -0.64 27.87 23.00
C TYR A 32 -0.32 26.39 23.22
N ALA A 33 -1.35 25.56 23.31
CA ALA A 33 -1.20 24.11 23.28
C ALA A 33 -0.90 23.64 21.84
N PRO A 34 -0.10 22.56 21.66
CA PRO A 34 0.12 22.00 20.33
C PRO A 34 -1.17 21.41 19.75
N LEU A 35 -1.35 21.54 18.44
CA LEU A 35 -2.42 20.85 17.72
C LEU A 35 -2.14 19.35 17.65
N GLY A 36 -3.21 18.59 17.40
CA GLY A 36 -3.14 17.17 17.16
C GLY A 36 -2.31 16.82 15.92
N LYS A 37 -1.94 15.54 15.85
CA LYS A 37 -1.23 14.95 14.72
C LYS A 37 -2.12 14.03 13.91
N MET A 38 -1.83 13.93 12.62
CA MET A 38 -2.34 12.85 11.78
C MET A 38 -1.52 11.60 12.05
N ILE A 39 -2.17 10.50 12.44
CA ILE A 39 -1.52 9.23 12.78
C ILE A 39 -1.91 8.20 11.72
N PRO A 40 -1.02 7.83 10.77
CA PRO A 40 -1.28 6.73 9.86
C PRO A 40 -1.48 5.42 10.63
N VAL A 41 -2.60 4.74 10.38
CA VAL A 41 -2.93 3.47 11.00
C VAL A 41 -3.21 2.39 9.95
N ASP A 42 -2.90 1.15 10.31
CA ASP A 42 -3.21 -0.04 9.52
C ASP A 42 -4.73 -0.39 9.59
N PRO A 43 -5.21 -1.41 8.85
CA PRO A 43 -6.62 -1.81 8.88
C PRO A 43 -7.13 -2.26 10.26
N SER A 44 -6.25 -2.63 11.19
CA SER A 44 -6.61 -2.95 12.57
C SER A 44 -6.71 -1.71 13.48
N GLY A 45 -6.35 -0.53 12.97
CA GLY A 45 -6.32 0.72 13.71
C GLY A 45 -5.01 0.97 14.48
N LYS A 46 -3.99 0.13 14.28
CA LYS A 46 -2.69 0.29 14.95
C LYS A 46 -1.80 1.24 14.15
N PRO A 47 -1.02 2.13 14.80
CA PRO A 47 -0.08 3.00 14.09
C PRO A 47 0.92 2.21 13.25
N ILE A 48 1.12 2.68 12.01
CA ILE A 48 2.12 2.11 11.09
C ILE A 48 3.51 2.51 11.61
N PRO A 49 4.42 1.56 11.88
CA PRO A 49 5.77 1.87 12.35
C PRO A 49 6.50 2.81 11.40
N ASP A 50 7.25 3.75 11.97
CA ASP A 50 8.10 4.73 11.26
C ASP A 50 7.37 5.65 10.26
N ALA A 51 6.04 5.59 10.19
CA ALA A 51 5.25 6.48 9.35
C ALA A 51 5.31 7.92 9.91
N PRO A 52 5.45 8.95 9.04
CA PRO A 52 5.42 10.33 9.49
C PRO A 52 4.08 10.67 10.17
N THR A 53 4.15 11.36 11.31
CA THR A 53 2.97 11.86 12.03
C THR A 53 2.95 13.40 12.05
N PRO A 54 2.65 14.06 10.92
CA PRO A 54 2.64 15.51 10.85
C PRO A 54 1.57 16.10 11.77
N GLN A 55 1.91 17.22 12.41
CA GLN A 55 0.95 18.04 13.15
C GLN A 55 0.00 18.76 12.16
N PHE A 56 -1.24 19.00 12.57
CA PHE A 56 -2.13 19.88 11.80
C PHE A 56 -1.57 21.30 11.70
N PRO A 57 -1.72 21.99 10.55
CA PRO A 57 -1.31 23.39 10.43
C PRO A 57 -2.13 24.31 11.34
N ASN A 58 -1.49 25.35 11.90
CA ASN A 58 -2.19 26.38 12.66
C ASN A 58 -3.12 27.21 11.76
N ASN A 59 -4.25 27.66 12.29
CA ASN A 59 -5.10 28.64 11.62
C ASN A 59 -4.62 30.07 11.95
N PRO A 60 -4.19 30.87 10.95
CA PRO A 60 -3.64 32.21 11.20
C PRO A 60 -4.70 33.25 11.60
N SER A 61 -5.99 32.99 11.32
CA SER A 61 -7.10 33.89 11.64
C SER A 61 -7.79 33.55 12.95
N ASP A 62 -7.61 32.33 13.45
CA ASP A 62 -8.21 31.84 14.69
C ASP A 62 -7.24 30.92 15.42
N PRO A 63 -6.49 31.42 16.42
CA PRO A 63 -5.45 30.64 17.08
C PRO A 63 -6.00 29.50 17.94
N SER A 64 -7.32 29.39 18.14
CA SER A 64 -7.94 28.24 18.81
C SER A 64 -8.27 27.09 17.85
N LYS A 65 -7.93 27.20 16.55
CA LYS A 65 -8.28 26.21 15.52
C LYS A 65 -7.07 25.71 14.73
N GLY A 66 -7.19 24.51 14.20
CA GLY A 66 -6.30 23.97 13.18
C GLY A 66 -6.91 24.08 11.78
N ASN A 67 -6.06 24.18 10.76
CA ASN A 67 -6.43 24.03 9.36
C ASN A 67 -6.36 22.55 8.94
N PRO A 68 -7.01 22.15 7.82
CA PRO A 68 -6.82 20.82 7.24
C PRO A 68 -5.34 20.56 6.91
N GLY A 69 -4.88 19.35 7.20
CA GLY A 69 -3.50 18.92 6.94
C GLY A 69 -3.43 17.95 5.77
N ASN A 70 -2.34 17.97 5.01
CA ASN A 70 -2.08 16.98 3.97
C ASN A 70 -1.73 15.63 4.62
N LYS A 71 -2.32 14.55 4.09
CA LYS A 71 -1.99 13.18 4.50
C LYS A 71 -0.50 12.91 4.21
N PRO A 72 0.24 12.28 5.15
CA PRO A 72 1.64 11.94 4.91
C PRO A 72 1.77 10.86 3.83
N GLU A 73 2.86 10.90 3.08
CA GLU A 73 3.27 9.77 2.25
C GLU A 73 3.86 8.68 3.15
N VAL A 74 3.39 7.45 2.99
CA VAL A 74 3.82 6.30 3.79
C VAL A 74 4.32 5.22 2.82
N PRO A 75 5.65 4.94 2.77
CA PRO A 75 6.21 4.00 1.80
C PRO A 75 5.55 2.63 1.86
N GLY A 76 5.04 2.15 0.73
CA GLY A 76 4.35 0.85 0.65
C GLY A 76 2.90 0.87 1.15
N TRP A 77 2.32 2.04 1.39
CA TRP A 77 0.94 2.20 1.84
C TRP A 77 0.24 3.32 1.06
N THR A 78 -1.09 3.21 0.96
CA THR A 78 -1.94 4.27 0.39
C THR A 78 -3.07 4.59 1.37
N PRO A 79 -3.49 5.87 1.51
CA PRO A 79 -4.69 6.20 2.27
C PRO A 79 -5.91 5.46 1.74
N VAL A 80 -6.78 5.00 2.64
CA VAL A 80 -8.07 4.38 2.26
C VAL A 80 -9.02 5.42 1.68
N ASP A 81 -9.10 6.58 2.32
CA ASP A 81 -9.81 7.74 1.78
C ASP A 81 -8.91 8.49 0.78
N PRO A 82 -9.32 8.66 -0.49
CA PRO A 82 -8.51 9.29 -1.53
C PRO A 82 -8.37 10.81 -1.38
N SER A 83 -9.10 11.47 -0.46
CA SER A 83 -8.90 12.89 -0.18
C SER A 83 -7.44 13.17 0.15
N LYS A 84 -6.90 14.30 -0.33
CA LYS A 84 -5.52 14.70 -0.02
C LYS A 84 -5.35 15.17 1.42
N THR A 85 -6.43 15.64 2.05
CA THR A 85 -6.39 16.27 3.37
C THR A 85 -7.28 15.57 4.37
N VAL A 86 -6.97 15.80 5.64
CA VAL A 86 -7.76 15.43 6.81
C VAL A 86 -8.02 16.69 7.63
N ASN A 87 -9.22 16.80 8.19
CA ASN A 87 -9.58 17.90 9.09
C ASN A 87 -9.21 17.54 10.54
N PRO A 88 -8.73 18.51 11.35
CA PRO A 88 -8.62 18.32 12.79
C PRO A 88 -10.00 18.16 13.44
N ASP A 89 -10.05 17.61 14.65
CA ASP A 89 -11.28 17.59 15.44
C ASP A 89 -11.65 19.03 15.84
N PRO A 90 -12.81 19.56 15.40
CA PRO A 90 -13.17 20.96 15.64
C PRO A 90 -13.50 21.23 17.11
N SER A 91 -13.83 20.20 17.89
CA SER A 91 -14.13 20.32 19.32
C SER A 91 -12.89 20.16 20.21
N ASP A 92 -11.87 19.47 19.71
CA ASP A 92 -10.58 19.30 20.38
C ASP A 92 -9.43 19.34 19.35
N PRO A 93 -8.97 20.54 18.95
CA PRO A 93 -7.90 20.67 17.95
C PRO A 93 -6.55 20.08 18.39
N GLY A 94 -6.38 19.75 19.68
CA GLY A 94 -5.20 19.07 20.23
C GLY A 94 -5.24 17.55 20.05
N LYS A 95 -6.38 16.98 19.64
CA LYS A 95 -6.58 15.54 19.51
C LYS A 95 -5.96 15.00 18.23
N ASN A 96 -5.21 13.92 18.38
CA ASN A 96 -4.68 13.16 17.24
C ASN A 96 -5.81 12.53 16.44
N VAL A 97 -5.67 12.55 15.11
CA VAL A 97 -6.64 11.95 14.19
C VAL A 97 -6.02 10.72 13.53
N PRO A 98 -6.58 9.52 13.72
CA PRO A 98 -6.13 8.34 12.99
C PRO A 98 -6.52 8.47 11.51
N VAL A 99 -5.56 8.17 10.63
CA VAL A 99 -5.75 8.18 9.17
C VAL A 99 -5.55 6.76 8.68
N PRO A 100 -6.60 6.05 8.21
CA PRO A 100 -6.46 4.66 7.76
C PRO A 100 -5.70 4.54 6.43
N TYR A 101 -4.76 3.60 6.37
CA TYR A 101 -4.01 3.24 5.16
C TYR A 101 -4.15 1.75 4.87
N ALA A 102 -4.04 1.40 3.59
CA ALA A 102 -3.95 0.04 3.08
C ALA A 102 -2.55 -0.24 2.52
N GLN A 103 -1.99 -1.40 2.86
CA GLN A 103 -0.67 -1.81 2.37
C GLN A 103 -0.75 -2.13 0.88
N VAL A 104 0.26 -1.69 0.13
CA VAL A 104 0.44 -1.92 -1.29
C VAL A 104 1.52 -2.97 -1.48
N VAL A 105 1.18 -4.05 -2.18
CA VAL A 105 2.05 -5.20 -2.44
C VAL A 105 2.05 -5.53 -3.94
N ALA A 106 3.01 -6.33 -4.37
CA ALA A 106 3.10 -6.89 -5.72
C ALA A 106 3.40 -8.40 -5.60
N GLY A 107 3.50 -9.08 -6.74
CA GLY A 107 3.87 -10.48 -6.81
C GLY A 107 4.17 -10.90 -8.23
N THR A 108 4.33 -12.20 -8.46
CA THR A 108 4.65 -12.75 -9.78
C THR A 108 3.89 -14.05 -10.05
N VAL A 109 3.78 -14.42 -11.32
CA VAL A 109 3.45 -15.78 -11.74
C VAL A 109 4.55 -16.29 -12.65
N THR A 110 5.27 -17.33 -12.21
CA THR A 110 6.40 -17.91 -12.94
C THR A 110 5.97 -19.22 -13.60
N TYR A 111 6.22 -19.35 -14.90
CA TYR A 111 6.01 -20.58 -15.66
C TYR A 111 7.34 -21.32 -15.77
N ILE A 112 7.37 -22.56 -15.30
CA ILE A 112 8.59 -23.35 -15.14
C ILE A 112 8.43 -24.63 -15.95
N ASP A 113 9.48 -24.96 -16.70
CA ASP A 113 9.64 -26.28 -17.31
C ASP A 113 10.39 -27.20 -16.34
N ASP A 114 9.71 -28.21 -15.82
CA ASP A 114 10.26 -29.19 -14.89
C ASP A 114 11.21 -30.18 -15.58
N THR A 115 11.13 -30.34 -16.90
CA THR A 115 12.05 -31.21 -17.66
C THR A 115 13.47 -30.64 -17.64
N THR A 116 13.60 -29.33 -17.88
CA THR A 116 14.92 -28.66 -17.93
C THR A 116 15.24 -27.82 -16.70
N GLY A 117 14.25 -27.56 -15.85
CA GLY A 117 14.34 -26.64 -14.70
C GLY A 117 14.36 -25.16 -15.09
N LYS A 118 14.04 -24.81 -16.35
CA LYS A 118 14.10 -23.44 -16.84
C LYS A 118 12.81 -22.68 -16.58
N THR A 119 12.94 -21.38 -16.32
CA THR A 119 11.81 -20.45 -16.40
C THR A 119 11.46 -20.20 -17.87
N LEU A 120 10.22 -20.51 -18.25
CA LEU A 120 9.68 -20.26 -19.58
C LEU A 120 9.24 -18.80 -19.73
N SER A 121 8.55 -18.27 -18.73
CA SER A 121 8.15 -16.87 -18.65
C SER A 121 7.83 -16.46 -17.22
N THR A 122 7.74 -15.15 -16.98
CA THR A 122 7.27 -14.58 -15.72
C THR A 122 6.30 -13.44 -16.03
N TYR A 123 5.18 -13.43 -15.33
CA TYR A 123 4.23 -12.33 -15.34
C TYR A 123 4.36 -11.55 -14.04
N ASP A 124 4.67 -10.25 -14.14
CA ASP A 124 4.70 -9.35 -12.99
C ASP A 124 3.27 -8.93 -12.65
N ILE A 125 2.81 -9.31 -11.47
CA ILE A 125 1.53 -8.84 -10.95
C ILE A 125 1.72 -7.37 -10.53
N PRO A 126 0.92 -6.44 -11.06
CA PRO A 126 1.06 -5.02 -10.75
C PRO A 126 0.84 -4.76 -9.26
N LYS A 127 1.26 -3.58 -8.79
CA LYS A 127 1.02 -3.18 -7.41
C LYS A 127 -0.48 -3.04 -7.14
N GLY A 128 -0.93 -3.59 -6.00
CA GLY A 128 -2.31 -3.46 -5.54
C GLY A 128 -2.41 -3.47 -4.02
N THR A 129 -3.56 -3.02 -3.51
CA THR A 129 -3.81 -3.00 -2.06
C THR A 129 -4.20 -4.38 -1.56
N VAL A 130 -3.70 -4.76 -0.38
CA VAL A 130 -4.07 -6.02 0.29
C VAL A 130 -5.60 -6.16 0.39
N GLY A 131 -6.10 -7.34 0.02
CA GLY A 131 -7.52 -7.69 -0.05
C GLY A 131 -8.19 -7.40 -1.40
N SER A 132 -7.58 -6.61 -2.28
CA SER A 132 -8.11 -6.35 -3.61
C SER A 132 -7.93 -7.55 -4.55
N LYS A 133 -8.87 -7.73 -5.49
CA LYS A 133 -8.79 -8.78 -6.52
C LYS A 133 -7.63 -8.54 -7.47
N ILE A 134 -6.92 -9.61 -7.84
CA ILE A 134 -5.91 -9.62 -8.88
C ILE A 134 -6.61 -9.96 -10.20
N ASN A 135 -6.55 -9.04 -11.16
CA ASN A 135 -7.19 -9.20 -12.47
C ASN A 135 -6.24 -9.92 -13.45
N TYR A 136 -5.88 -11.16 -13.13
CA TYR A 136 -5.02 -12.02 -13.95
C TYR A 136 -5.51 -13.47 -13.90
N SER A 137 -5.30 -14.22 -14.98
CA SER A 137 -5.59 -15.64 -15.11
C SER A 137 -4.46 -16.35 -15.86
N THR A 138 -4.14 -17.59 -15.45
CA THR A 138 -3.11 -18.42 -16.09
C THR A 138 -3.62 -19.17 -17.32
N THR A 139 -4.94 -19.21 -17.56
CA THR A 139 -5.56 -20.08 -18.57
C THR A 139 -5.00 -19.87 -19.98
N GLU A 140 -4.89 -18.62 -20.43
CA GLU A 140 -4.42 -18.34 -21.79
C GLU A 140 -2.94 -18.72 -21.97
N THR A 141 -2.09 -18.39 -21.00
CA THR A 141 -0.67 -18.72 -21.04
C THR A 141 -0.44 -20.23 -20.99
N ILE A 142 -1.18 -20.97 -20.14
CA ILE A 142 -1.12 -22.44 -20.09
C ILE A 142 -1.55 -23.02 -21.44
N ASN A 143 -2.70 -22.61 -21.99
CA ASN A 143 -3.18 -23.10 -23.28
C ASN A 143 -2.18 -22.83 -24.42
N ASN A 144 -1.43 -21.73 -24.35
CA ASN A 144 -0.40 -21.40 -25.34
C ASN A 144 0.82 -22.31 -25.23
N TYR A 145 1.23 -22.72 -24.02
CA TYR A 145 2.29 -23.70 -23.84
C TYR A 145 1.84 -25.12 -24.21
N GLU A 146 0.60 -25.50 -23.92
CA GLU A 146 0.05 -26.80 -24.35
C GLU A 146 0.03 -26.95 -25.87
N LYS A 147 -0.31 -25.87 -26.60
CA LYS A 147 -0.18 -25.81 -28.05
C LYS A 147 1.26 -25.93 -28.56
N GLN A 148 2.25 -25.60 -27.74
CA GLN A 148 3.68 -25.77 -28.06
C GLN A 148 4.21 -27.15 -27.61
N GLY A 149 3.33 -28.06 -27.19
CA GLY A 149 3.73 -29.41 -26.81
C GLY A 149 4.14 -29.56 -25.34
N TYR A 150 3.90 -28.57 -24.48
CA TYR A 150 4.02 -28.75 -23.03
C TYR A 150 2.78 -29.42 -22.44
N VAL A 151 2.91 -30.01 -21.25
CA VAL A 151 1.80 -30.57 -20.48
C VAL A 151 1.81 -29.94 -19.09
N LEU A 152 0.66 -29.45 -18.63
CA LEU A 152 0.52 -28.88 -17.28
C LEU A 152 0.77 -29.95 -16.21
N VAL A 153 1.68 -29.67 -15.27
CA VAL A 153 1.96 -30.50 -14.10
C VAL A 153 1.23 -29.97 -12.88
N SER A 154 1.40 -28.68 -12.58
CA SER A 154 0.74 -28.04 -11.45
C SER A 154 0.57 -26.53 -11.65
N ASN A 155 -0.46 -25.97 -11.02
CA ASN A 155 -0.72 -24.53 -11.00
C ASN A 155 -1.18 -24.16 -9.59
N ASN A 156 -0.41 -23.33 -8.89
CA ASN A 156 -0.77 -22.85 -7.55
C ASN A 156 -1.43 -21.46 -7.56
N TYR A 157 -1.67 -20.87 -8.74
CA TYR A 157 -2.38 -19.60 -8.89
C TYR A 157 -3.89 -19.80 -8.66
N PRO A 158 -4.50 -19.14 -7.65
CA PRO A 158 -5.90 -19.35 -7.30
C PRO A 158 -6.85 -18.60 -8.24
N THR A 159 -8.03 -19.18 -8.50
CA THR A 159 -9.06 -18.62 -9.40
C THR A 159 -9.56 -17.22 -8.97
N ASP A 160 -9.66 -16.98 -7.66
CA ASP A 160 -10.04 -15.68 -7.09
C ASP A 160 -8.90 -15.09 -6.27
N ALA A 161 -7.73 -14.98 -6.91
CA ALA A 161 -6.55 -14.39 -6.31
C ALA A 161 -6.83 -12.96 -5.81
N VAL A 162 -6.43 -12.70 -4.57
CA VAL A 162 -6.41 -11.37 -3.96
C VAL A 162 -5.01 -11.07 -3.46
N TYR A 163 -4.66 -9.79 -3.38
CA TYR A 163 -3.39 -9.36 -2.79
C TYR A 163 -3.35 -9.73 -1.30
N LYS A 164 -2.31 -10.45 -0.89
CA LYS A 164 -2.03 -10.82 0.49
C LYS A 164 -0.87 -9.99 1.03
N VAL A 165 -0.73 -9.91 2.35
CA VAL A 165 0.44 -9.27 2.98
C VAL A 165 1.75 -9.94 2.54
N SER A 166 1.72 -11.26 2.30
CA SER A 166 2.84 -12.04 1.77
C SER A 166 2.32 -13.24 0.96
N GLY A 167 3.19 -13.84 0.14
CA GLY A 167 2.84 -15.03 -0.66
C GLY A 167 1.99 -14.70 -1.90
N ASN A 168 2.37 -13.64 -2.61
CA ASN A 168 1.76 -13.27 -3.91
C ASN A 168 2.59 -13.78 -5.10
N ASP A 169 3.60 -14.60 -4.85
CA ASP A 169 4.40 -15.25 -5.90
C ASP A 169 3.86 -16.66 -6.12
N TYR A 170 3.46 -16.91 -7.37
CA TYR A 170 2.82 -18.14 -7.81
C TYR A 170 3.67 -18.83 -8.87
N GLN A 171 3.51 -20.13 -9.00
CA GLN A 171 4.23 -20.98 -9.94
C GLN A 171 3.24 -21.86 -10.71
N VAL A 172 3.51 -21.98 -12.00
CA VAL A 172 2.88 -22.92 -12.91
C VAL A 172 3.99 -23.82 -13.44
N HIS A 173 3.89 -25.11 -13.16
CA HIS A 173 4.83 -26.12 -13.59
C HIS A 173 4.29 -26.85 -14.81
N LEU A 174 5.12 -26.98 -15.83
CA LEU A 174 4.86 -27.73 -17.05
C LEU A 174 6.00 -28.71 -17.31
N VAL A 175 5.73 -29.78 -18.06
CA VAL A 175 6.79 -30.62 -18.65
C VAL A 175 6.74 -30.52 -20.17
N GLU A 176 7.86 -30.73 -20.82
CA GLU A 176 7.87 -31.04 -22.25
C GLU A 176 7.08 -32.35 -22.50
N GLY A 177 6.03 -32.29 -23.31
CA GLY A 177 5.28 -33.48 -23.76
C GLY A 177 6.04 -34.23 -24.85
N VAL A 178 5.69 -35.49 -25.10
CA VAL A 178 6.26 -36.28 -26.21
C VAL A 178 5.26 -36.35 -27.37
N GLN A 179 5.67 -35.97 -28.58
CA GLN A 179 4.95 -36.34 -29.79
C GLN A 179 5.64 -37.52 -30.48
N PRO A 180 4.96 -38.68 -30.67
CA PRO A 180 5.52 -39.77 -31.45
C PRO A 180 5.57 -39.38 -32.93
N ILE A 181 6.76 -39.33 -33.51
CA ILE A 181 6.94 -39.19 -34.97
C ILE A 181 6.85 -40.59 -35.57
N THR A 182 5.92 -40.77 -36.51
CA THR A 182 5.73 -42.02 -37.25
C THR A 182 5.93 -41.75 -38.74
N PRO A 183 6.23 -42.77 -39.57
CA PRO A 183 6.35 -42.61 -41.02
C PRO A 183 5.11 -41.98 -41.69
N ASP A 184 3.94 -42.07 -41.06
CA ASP A 184 2.67 -41.51 -41.54
C ASP A 184 2.40 -40.08 -41.00
N THR A 185 3.26 -39.52 -40.15
CA THR A 185 3.23 -38.13 -39.64
C THR A 185 4.54 -37.40 -39.96
N PRO A 186 4.69 -36.80 -41.16
CA PRO A 186 5.89 -36.05 -41.52
C PRO A 186 6.09 -34.79 -40.64
N PRO A 187 7.31 -34.24 -40.50
CA PRO A 187 7.68 -33.21 -39.50
C PRO A 187 7.04 -31.81 -39.69
N THR A 188 5.97 -31.67 -40.48
CA THR A 188 5.49 -30.36 -40.95
C THR A 188 4.51 -29.64 -40.02
N ASP A 189 4.07 -30.24 -38.92
CA ASP A 189 3.14 -29.60 -37.97
C ASP A 189 3.71 -29.39 -36.56
N VAL A 190 5.04 -29.43 -36.38
CA VAL A 190 5.65 -29.10 -35.08
C VAL A 190 5.55 -27.58 -34.87
N PRO A 191 4.77 -27.09 -33.88
CA PRO A 191 4.62 -25.66 -33.66
C PRO A 191 5.98 -25.03 -33.31
N THR A 192 6.25 -23.85 -33.84
CA THR A 192 7.43 -23.05 -33.46
C THR A 192 7.46 -22.86 -31.93
N GLY A 193 8.54 -23.30 -31.28
CA GLY A 193 8.66 -23.31 -29.81
C GLY A 193 8.51 -24.69 -29.15
N THR A 194 8.25 -25.74 -29.93
CA THR A 194 8.23 -27.13 -29.41
C THR A 194 9.62 -27.53 -28.90
N PRO A 195 9.75 -28.04 -27.67
CA PRO A 195 11.04 -28.43 -27.10
C PRO A 195 11.75 -29.55 -27.88
N GLU A 196 13.08 -29.55 -27.87
CA GLU A 196 13.89 -30.49 -28.65
C GLU A 196 13.69 -31.96 -28.21
N ASN A 197 13.49 -32.23 -26.90
CA ASN A 197 13.25 -33.60 -26.42
C ASN A 197 11.83 -34.11 -26.70
N ALA A 198 10.90 -33.22 -27.06
CA ALA A 198 9.53 -33.58 -27.44
C ALA A 198 9.45 -34.24 -28.83
N GLN A 199 10.54 -34.19 -29.61
CA GLN A 199 10.65 -34.71 -30.97
C GLN A 199 11.37 -36.07 -30.95
N GLN A 200 10.70 -37.13 -30.53
CA GLN A 200 11.34 -38.44 -30.37
C GLN A 200 11.20 -39.30 -31.64
N VAL A 201 12.26 -39.34 -32.46
CA VAL A 201 12.39 -40.16 -33.70
C VAL A 201 12.32 -41.65 -33.38
N HIS A 202 11.32 -42.34 -33.91
CA HIS A 202 11.27 -43.81 -33.97
C HIS A 202 11.55 -44.31 -35.40
#